data_AF-A0A548QT22-F1
#
_entry.id   AF-A0A548QT22-F1
#
_cell.length_a   1.000
_cell.length_b   1.000
_cell.length_c   1.000
_cell.angle_alpha   90.00
_cell.angle_beta   90.00
_cell.angle_gamma   90.00
#
_symmetry.space_group_name_H-M   'P 1'
#
loop_
_entity.id
_entity.type
_entity.pdbx_description
1 polymer ?
#
loop_
_entity_poly.entity_id
_entity_poly.type
_entity_poly.pdbx_seq_one_letter_code
_entity_poly.pdbx_strand_id
1 'polypeptide(L)'
;DKGYDVLQYFEMMKEGKVNGYICQGFNPVASFPNKNKVIGCLSKLKFLVTIDPLNTETSNFWQNHGELNEVDSSKIQTEVFRLPSTCFAEENGSIVNSGRWLQWHWKGADAPGIALTDGEILSGIFLRLRKMYA
;
A
#
# COMPACT_ATOMS: atom_id res chain seq x y z
N ASP A 1 -0.20 25.50 -8.49
CA ASP A 1 -0.08 24.05 -8.24
C ASP A 1 -1.21 23.28 -8.85
N LYS A 2 -0.93 22.11 -9.44
CA LYS A 2 -1.96 21.14 -9.83
C LYS A 2 -2.28 20.27 -8.61
N GLY A 3 -3.57 20.02 -8.35
CA GLY A 3 -3.98 19.02 -7.37
C GLY A 3 -3.56 17.62 -7.82
N TYR A 4 -2.95 16.85 -6.92
CA TYR A 4 -2.64 15.44 -7.15
C TYR A 4 -3.73 14.60 -6.51
N ASP A 5 -4.88 14.53 -7.17
CA ASP A 5 -5.84 13.47 -6.83
C ASP A 5 -5.32 12.11 -7.34
N VAL A 6 -5.97 11.05 -6.88
CA VAL A 6 -5.64 9.67 -7.24
C VAL A 6 -5.63 9.45 -8.77
N LEU A 7 -6.58 10.02 -9.51
CA LEU A 7 -6.70 9.78 -10.94
C LEU A 7 -5.55 10.47 -11.70
N GLN A 8 -5.21 11.69 -11.29
CA GLN A 8 -4.09 12.45 -11.83
C GLN A 8 -2.76 11.76 -11.51
N TYR A 9 -2.58 11.24 -10.30
CA TYR A 9 -1.37 10.52 -9.91
C TYR A 9 -1.18 9.24 -10.71
N PHE A 10 -2.27 8.49 -10.95
CA PHE A 10 -2.21 7.28 -11.79
C PHE A 10 -2.02 7.58 -13.28
N GLU A 11 -2.50 8.73 -13.79
CA GLU A 11 -2.14 9.14 -15.16
C GLU A 11 -0.65 9.47 -15.26
N MET A 12 -0.06 10.13 -14.26
CA MET A 12 1.39 10.34 -14.22
C MET A 12 2.18 9.04 -14.13
N MET A 13 1.67 8.06 -13.38
CA MET A 13 2.27 6.73 -13.30
C MET A 13 2.22 6.02 -14.65
N LYS A 14 1.10 6.11 -15.37
CA LYS A 14 0.97 5.62 -16.74
C LYS A 14 1.96 6.30 -17.69
N GLU A 15 2.25 7.58 -17.51
CA GLU A 15 3.25 8.34 -18.27
C GLU A 15 4.70 8.04 -17.84
N GLY A 16 4.92 7.16 -16.85
CA GLY A 16 6.26 6.82 -16.36
C GLY A 16 6.92 7.92 -15.51
N LYS A 17 6.12 8.87 -15.00
CA LYS A 17 6.60 10.01 -14.18
C LYS A 17 6.59 9.71 -12.68
N VAL A 18 6.22 8.50 -12.28
CA VAL A 18 6.18 8.06 -10.89
C VAL A 18 7.13 6.88 -10.72
N ASN A 19 8.14 7.04 -9.87
CA ASN A 19 9.10 5.97 -9.58
C ASN A 19 8.58 4.97 -8.54
N GLY A 20 7.85 5.45 -7.53
CA GLY A 20 7.45 4.65 -6.39
C GLY A 20 6.06 4.97 -5.87
N TYR A 21 5.46 4.00 -5.20
CA TYR A 21 4.16 4.14 -4.57
C TYR A 21 4.13 3.41 -3.22
N ILE A 22 3.53 4.05 -2.20
CA ILE A 22 3.26 3.42 -0.90
C ILE A 22 1.75 3.25 -0.78
N CYS A 23 1.31 2.02 -0.57
CA CYS A 23 -0.08 1.63 -0.44
C CYS A 23 -0.31 1.08 0.96
N GLN A 24 -0.82 1.92 1.86
CA GLN A 24 -1.07 1.58 3.27
C GLN A 24 -2.56 1.41 3.50
N GLY A 25 -2.99 0.22 3.96
CA GLY A 25 -4.39 -0.08 4.28
C GLY A 25 -5.38 0.20 3.14
N PHE A 26 -4.92 0.06 1.89
CA PHE A 26 -5.71 0.39 0.70
C PHE A 26 -5.40 -0.59 -0.43
N ASN A 27 -6.37 -0.85 -1.30
CA ASN A 27 -6.26 -1.87 -2.35
C ASN A 27 -6.71 -1.33 -3.74
N PRO A 28 -5.88 -0.49 -4.40
CA PRO A 28 -6.23 0.19 -5.64
C PRO A 28 -6.59 -0.76 -6.80
N VAL A 29 -6.00 -1.96 -6.87
CA VAL A 29 -6.37 -2.94 -7.91
C VAL A 29 -7.85 -3.33 -7.84
N ALA A 30 -8.42 -3.37 -6.63
CA ALA A 30 -9.83 -3.68 -6.42
C ALA A 30 -10.73 -2.43 -6.37
N SER A 31 -10.24 -1.32 -5.83
CA SER A 31 -11.07 -0.16 -5.51
C SER A 31 -11.07 0.96 -6.56
N PHE A 32 -10.08 1.02 -7.45
CA PHE A 32 -10.00 2.06 -8.48
C PHE A 32 -10.72 1.68 -9.76
N PRO A 33 -11.27 2.67 -10.50
CA PRO A 33 -11.91 2.41 -11.77
C PRO A 33 -10.89 1.90 -12.79
N ASN A 34 -11.36 1.01 -13.67
CA ASN A 34 -10.55 0.41 -14.73
C ASN A 34 -9.29 -0.31 -14.21
N LYS A 35 -9.51 -1.48 -13.60
CA LYS A 35 -8.46 -2.37 -13.09
C LYS A 35 -7.31 -2.62 -14.07
N ASN A 36 -7.60 -2.82 -15.36
CA ASN A 36 -6.56 -3.10 -16.36
C ASN A 36 -5.61 -1.89 -16.54
N LYS A 37 -6.16 -0.67 -16.51
CA LYS A 37 -5.33 0.55 -16.47
C LYS A 37 -4.51 0.59 -15.19
N VAL A 38 -5.10 0.29 -14.04
CA VAL A 38 -4.41 0.31 -12.73
C VAL A 38 -3.21 -0.64 -12.72
N ILE A 39 -3.39 -1.89 -13.14
CA ILE A 39 -2.31 -2.88 -13.26
C ILE A 39 -1.22 -2.35 -14.21
N GLY A 40 -1.60 -1.84 -15.38
CA GLY A 40 -0.65 -1.28 -16.35
C GLY A 40 0.13 -0.06 -15.80
N CYS A 41 -0.45 0.70 -14.87
CA CYS A 41 0.25 1.77 -14.16
C CYS A 41 1.23 1.21 -13.14
N LEU A 42 0.77 0.29 -12.27
CA LEU A 42 1.61 -0.33 -11.24
C LEU A 42 2.81 -1.05 -11.85
N SER A 43 2.65 -1.71 -13.00
CA SER A 43 3.75 -2.38 -13.72
C SER A 43 4.85 -1.45 -14.24
N LYS A 44 4.62 -0.12 -14.25
CA LYS A 44 5.63 0.88 -14.64
C LYS A 44 6.41 1.45 -13.45
N LEU A 45 6.02 1.13 -12.22
CA LEU A 45 6.74 1.56 -11.04
C LEU A 45 8.11 0.88 -10.96
N LYS A 46 9.09 1.59 -10.39
CA LYS A 46 10.36 0.98 -9.97
C LYS A 46 10.16 0.18 -8.68
N PHE A 47 9.41 0.74 -7.73
CA PHE A 47 9.08 0.03 -6.49
C PHE A 47 7.64 0.29 -6.03
N LEU A 48 7.08 -0.69 -5.32
CA LEU A 48 5.80 -0.60 -4.62
C LEU A 48 6.01 -1.09 -3.18
N VAL A 49 5.60 -0.30 -2.19
CA VAL A 49 5.53 -0.72 -0.79
C VAL A 49 4.07 -0.91 -0.42
N THR A 50 3.69 -2.09 0.03
CA THR A 50 2.35 -2.35 0.58
C THR A 50 2.46 -2.60 2.09
N ILE A 51 1.65 -1.89 2.87
CA ILE A 51 1.55 -2.03 4.33
C ILE A 51 0.11 -2.44 4.64
N ASP A 52 -0.08 -3.68 5.06
CA ASP A 52 -1.41 -4.26 5.27
C ASP A 52 -1.35 -5.47 6.23
N PRO A 53 -2.37 -5.70 7.08
CA PRO A 53 -2.45 -6.92 7.88
C PRO A 53 -2.79 -8.17 7.06
N LEU A 54 -3.23 -8.01 5.81
CA LEU A 54 -3.66 -9.08 4.93
C LEU A 54 -2.89 -9.08 3.61
N ASN A 55 -3.02 -10.21 2.90
CA ASN A 55 -2.55 -10.29 1.53
C ASN A 55 -3.59 -9.70 0.57
N THR A 56 -3.20 -8.71 -0.24
CA THR A 56 -4.11 -7.99 -1.15
C THR A 56 -3.76 -8.18 -2.62
N GLU A 57 -4.73 -7.99 -3.52
CA GLU A 57 -4.52 -8.03 -4.97
C GLU A 57 -3.47 -7.01 -5.41
N THR A 58 -3.43 -5.84 -4.77
CA THR A 58 -2.40 -4.83 -5.05
C THR A 58 -0.99 -5.34 -4.72
N SER A 59 -0.81 -6.12 -3.66
CA SER A 59 0.51 -6.69 -3.33
C SER A 59 0.97 -7.80 -4.29
N ASN A 60 0.03 -8.46 -4.97
CA ASN A 60 0.31 -9.53 -5.94
C ASN A 60 -0.05 -9.13 -7.38
N PHE A 61 -0.16 -7.84 -7.69
CA PHE A 61 -0.62 -7.37 -9.01
C PHE A 61 0.24 -7.91 -10.18
N TRP A 62 1.48 -8.27 -9.89
CA TRP A 62 2.46 -8.82 -10.82
C TRP A 62 2.33 -10.32 -11.08
N GLN A 63 1.58 -11.05 -10.24
CA GLN A 63 1.38 -12.50 -10.36
C GLN A 63 0.22 -12.81 -11.30
N ASN A 64 0.41 -13.79 -12.19
CA ASN A 64 -0.68 -14.28 -13.02
C ASN A 64 -1.67 -15.11 -12.18
N HIS A 65 -2.96 -14.78 -12.27
CA HIS A 65 -4.06 -15.54 -11.63
C HIS A 65 -5.15 -15.90 -12.65
N GLY A 66 -4.75 -16.27 -13.88
CA GLY A 66 -5.66 -16.57 -14.99
C GLY A 66 -6.52 -15.35 -15.35
N GLU A 67 -7.79 -15.58 -15.66
CA GLU A 67 -8.75 -14.52 -16.04
C GLU A 67 -8.91 -13.44 -14.96
N LEU A 68 -8.63 -13.77 -13.69
CA LEU A 68 -8.72 -12.81 -12.59
C LEU A 68 -7.54 -11.85 -12.57
N ASN A 69 -6.38 -12.19 -13.14
CA ASN A 69 -5.24 -11.28 -13.30
C ASN A 69 -4.32 -11.79 -14.41
N GLU A 70 -4.67 -11.51 -15.66
CA GLU A 70 -3.93 -12.00 -16.82
C GLU A 70 -2.71 -11.10 -17.11
N VAL A 71 -1.59 -11.40 -16.44
CA VAL A 71 -0.33 -10.67 -16.58
C VAL A 71 0.83 -11.62 -16.89
N ASP A 72 1.87 -11.07 -17.51
CA ASP A 72 3.14 -11.78 -17.70
C ASP A 72 4.16 -11.26 -16.68
N SER A 73 4.35 -12.02 -15.59
CA SER A 73 5.23 -11.65 -14.48
C SER A 73 6.65 -11.35 -14.93
N SER A 74 7.15 -11.99 -16.01
CA SER A 74 8.50 -11.76 -16.52
C SER A 74 8.69 -10.35 -17.10
N LYS A 75 7.60 -9.68 -17.49
CA LYS A 75 7.61 -8.33 -18.06
C LYS A 75 7.45 -7.22 -17.02
N ILE A 76 7.13 -7.58 -15.78
CA ILE A 76 6.89 -6.61 -14.70
C ILE A 76 8.16 -6.50 -13.86
N GLN A 77 8.80 -5.33 -13.90
CA GLN A 77 10.11 -5.09 -13.26
C GLN A 77 9.99 -4.36 -11.92
N THR A 78 8.77 -4.15 -11.43
CA THR A 78 8.52 -3.44 -10.18
C THR A 78 8.97 -4.28 -9.00
N GLU A 79 9.84 -3.72 -8.16
CA GLU A 79 10.21 -4.34 -6.88
C GLU A 79 9.07 -4.14 -5.87
N VAL A 80 8.53 -5.22 -5.32
CA VAL A 80 7.40 -5.16 -4.38
C VAL A 80 7.84 -5.54 -2.98
N PHE A 81 7.71 -4.60 -2.05
CA PHE A 81 7.92 -4.80 -0.62
C PHE A 81 6.56 -4.96 0.07
N ARG A 82 6.29 -6.14 0.63
CA ARG A 82 5.09 -6.39 1.43
C ARG A 82 5.44 -6.42 2.91
N LEU A 83 5.01 -5.40 3.64
CA LEU A 83 5.30 -5.21 5.06
C LEU A 83 4.04 -5.56 5.87
N PRO A 84 4.06 -6.61 6.71
CA PRO A 84 2.89 -7.00 7.49
C PRO A 84 2.65 -5.99 8.61
N SER A 85 1.46 -5.39 8.63
CA SER A 85 1.03 -4.53 9.73
C SER A 85 0.10 -5.26 10.70
N THR A 86 -0.15 -4.63 11.83
CA THR A 86 -1.22 -4.96 12.78
C THR A 86 -2.62 -4.72 12.19
N CYS A 87 -3.63 -5.34 12.81
CA CYS A 87 -5.04 -5.01 12.63
C CYS A 87 -5.61 -4.25 13.83
N PHE A 88 -6.88 -3.83 13.74
CA PHE A 88 -7.55 -3.01 14.77
C PHE A 88 -7.52 -3.60 16.19
N ALA A 89 -7.45 -4.93 16.32
CA ALA A 89 -7.48 -5.63 17.61
C ALA A 89 -6.10 -5.70 18.30
N GLU A 90 -5.03 -5.28 17.62
CA GLU A 90 -3.65 -5.50 18.05
C GLU A 90 -2.95 -4.22 18.53
N GLU A 91 -3.69 -3.11 18.57
CA GLU A 91 -3.20 -1.80 18.98
C GLU A 91 -4.19 -1.05 19.88
N ASN A 92 -3.65 -0.08 20.63
CA ASN A 92 -4.45 0.95 21.29
C ASN A 92 -4.47 2.20 20.41
N GLY A 93 -5.62 2.87 20.34
CA GLY A 93 -5.73 4.08 19.55
C GLY A 93 -7.13 4.67 19.59
N SER A 94 -7.32 5.70 18.78
CA SER A 94 -8.63 6.33 18.61
C SER A 94 -9.06 6.33 17.15
N ILE A 95 -10.34 6.05 16.90
CA ILE A 95 -10.99 6.23 15.60
C ILE A 95 -12.12 7.25 15.71
N VAL A 96 -12.36 8.00 14.64
CA VAL A 96 -13.43 8.99 14.56
C VAL A 96 -14.53 8.46 13.66
N ASN A 97 -15.71 8.20 14.22
CA ASN A 97 -16.85 7.72 13.43
C ASN A 97 -17.55 8.85 12.65
N SER A 98 -18.56 8.49 11.84
CA SER A 98 -19.34 9.46 11.06
C SER A 98 -20.06 10.52 11.94
N GLY A 99 -20.35 10.20 13.20
CA GLY A 99 -20.88 11.13 14.21
C GLY A 99 -19.85 12.05 14.84
N ARG A 100 -18.58 11.98 14.40
CA ARG A 100 -17.42 12.72 14.93
C ARG A 100 -17.05 12.36 16.37
N TRP A 101 -17.42 11.17 16.86
CA TRP A 101 -17.01 10.69 18.18
C TRP A 101 -15.59 10.15 18.12
N LEU A 102 -14.70 10.73 18.93
CA LEU A 102 -13.35 10.20 19.15
C LEU A 102 -13.46 9.04 20.13
N GLN A 103 -13.38 7.82 19.62
CA GLN A 103 -13.56 6.61 20.42
C GLN A 103 -12.23 5.91 20.60
N TRP A 104 -11.82 5.72 21.85
CA TRP A 104 -10.64 4.94 22.19
C TRP A 104 -10.95 3.44 22.14
N HIS A 105 -9.98 2.65 21.70
CA HIS A 105 -10.00 1.18 21.78
C HIS A 105 -8.69 0.65 22.39
N TRP A 106 -8.73 -0.59 22.87
CA TRP A 106 -7.62 -1.25 23.55
C TRP A 106 -7.14 -2.46 22.77
N LYS A 107 -5.84 -2.72 22.87
CA LYS A 107 -5.17 -3.91 22.33
C LYS A 107 -5.69 -5.17 23.03
N GLY A 108 -6.11 -6.14 22.23
CA GLY A 108 -6.58 -7.45 22.69
C GLY A 108 -5.53 -8.56 22.61
N ALA A 109 -4.62 -8.50 21.64
CA ALA A 109 -3.55 -9.49 21.45
C ALA A 109 -2.33 -8.88 20.73
N ASP A 110 -1.20 -9.59 20.74
CA ASP A 110 -0.07 -9.27 19.87
C ASP A 110 -0.33 -9.71 18.43
N ALA A 111 0.29 -9.02 17.48
CA ALA A 111 0.17 -9.30 16.05
C ALA A 111 0.83 -10.65 15.69
N PRO A 112 0.35 -11.34 14.65
CA PRO A 112 0.92 -12.61 14.25
C PRO A 112 2.32 -12.47 13.64
N GLY A 113 3.21 -13.41 13.98
CA GLY A 113 4.52 -13.55 13.35
C GLY A 113 5.44 -12.35 13.62
N ILE A 114 5.78 -11.62 12.55
CA ILE A 114 6.70 -10.47 12.58
C ILE A 114 6.00 -9.16 12.23
N ALA A 115 4.67 -9.13 12.30
CA ALA A 115 3.88 -7.93 12.02
C ALA A 115 4.19 -6.82 13.05
N LEU A 116 4.23 -5.59 12.58
CA LEU A 116 4.53 -4.39 13.37
C LEU A 116 3.38 -3.39 13.28
N THR A 117 3.33 -2.45 14.22
CA THR A 117 2.37 -1.36 14.13
C THR A 117 2.64 -0.48 12.89
N ASP A 118 1.60 0.15 12.33
CA ASP A 118 1.76 1.09 11.21
C ASP A 118 2.79 2.18 11.54
N GLY A 119 2.75 2.69 12.78
CA GLY A 119 3.67 3.70 13.28
C GLY A 119 5.14 3.23 13.31
N GLU A 120 5.39 1.99 13.74
CA GLU A 120 6.74 1.41 13.76
C GLU A 120 7.29 1.20 12.35
N ILE A 121 6.47 0.74 11.40
CA ILE A 121 6.87 0.54 10.00
C ILE A 121 7.29 1.88 9.39
N LEU A 122 6.44 2.91 9.51
CA LEU A 122 6.73 4.24 8.97
C LEU A 122 7.94 4.88 9.65
N SER A 123 8.04 4.76 10.98
CA SER A 123 9.19 5.25 11.76
C SER A 123 10.49 4.59 11.31
N GLY A 124 10.48 3.26 11.11
CA GLY A 124 11.64 2.52 10.63
C GLY A 124 12.14 2.99 9.26
N ILE A 125 11.22 3.22 8.32
CA ILE A 125 11.54 3.77 6.98
C ILE A 125 12.10 5.19 7.13
N PHE A 126 11.40 6.07 7.87
CA PHE A 126 11.78 7.47 8.04
C PHE A 126 13.17 7.63 8.68
N LEU A 127 13.45 6.90 9.75
CA LEU A 127 14.73 6.99 10.47
C LEU A 127 15.90 6.49 9.63
N ARG A 128 15.71 5.40 8.86
CA ARG A 128 16.72 4.90 7.92
C ARG A 128 16.99 5.90 6.80
N LEU A 129 15.94 6.45 6.21
CA LEU A 129 16.05 7.48 5.18
C LEU A 129 16.80 8.70 5.71
N ARG A 130 16.41 9.22 6.88
CA ARG A 130 17.09 10.36 7.51
C ARG A 130 18.57 10.09 7.75
N LYS A 131 18.95 8.89 8.22
CA LYS A 131 20.35 8.52 8.43
C LYS A 131 21.17 8.49 7.14
N MET A 132 20.57 8.16 6.00
CA MET A 132 21.27 8.13 4.71
C MET A 132 21.57 9.53 4.14
N TYR A 133 20.84 10.56 4.58
CA TYR A 133 20.93 11.93 4.07
C TYR A 133 21.25 12.97 5.16
N ALA A 134 21.63 12.53 6.36
CA ALA A 134 22.11 13.38 7.46
C ALA A 134 23.61 13.64 7.30
#